data_AF-A0A848L1K5-F1
#
_entry.id   AF-A0A848L1K5-F1
#
_cell.length_a   1.000
_cell.length_b   1.000
_cell.length_c   1.000
_cell.angle_alpha   90.00
_cell.angle_beta   90.00
_cell.angle_gamma   90.00
#
_symmetry.space_group_name_H-M   'P 1'
#
loop_
_entity.id
_entity.type
_entity.pdbx_description
1 polymer ?
#
loop_
_entity_poly.entity_id
_entity_poly.type
_entity_poly.pdbx_seq_one_letter_code
_entity_poly.pdbx_strand_id
1 'polypeptide(L)'
;MTSRIIAIVGALFAFAALTLGAGSASAAPVFIAKGGYHSVTVIAKNDRPYNIMCETWVAEKNAQGDTFTVNAHSTKHTRLSTGRGWKETWLHCGKGSVGGPEVVRRSLGQVYVW
;
A
#
# COMPACT_ATOMS: atom_id res chain seq x y z
N MET A 1 19.49 29.66 -58.71
CA MET A 1 18.64 28.51 -58.40
C MET A 1 19.54 27.29 -58.21
N THR A 2 19.63 26.78 -56.97
CA THR A 2 19.99 25.41 -56.50
C THR A 2 20.50 25.56 -55.06
N SER A 3 19.66 25.35 -54.04
CA SER A 3 19.44 24.05 -53.37
C SER A 3 20.67 23.58 -52.59
N ARG A 4 20.63 23.62 -51.24
CA ARG A 4 20.41 22.44 -50.38
C ARG A 4 20.70 22.78 -48.91
N ILE A 5 19.61 22.77 -48.14
CA ILE A 5 19.62 22.65 -46.68
C ILE A 5 20.25 21.28 -46.36
N ILE A 6 21.39 21.26 -45.69
CA ILE A 6 22.03 20.05 -45.21
C ILE A 6 22.09 20.08 -43.69
N ALA A 7 21.57 19.00 -43.11
CA ALA A 7 21.86 18.46 -41.79
C ALA A 7 21.34 19.21 -40.56
N ILE A 8 20.04 19.07 -40.29
CA ILE A 8 19.54 18.94 -38.91
C ILE A 8 18.68 17.68 -38.83
N VAL A 9 19.27 16.52 -39.15
CA VAL A 9 18.64 15.22 -38.91
C VAL A 9 19.73 14.34 -38.29
N GLY A 10 19.97 14.51 -36.99
CA GLY A 10 21.03 13.76 -36.31
C GLY A 10 21.11 13.94 -34.80
N ALA A 11 20.40 14.91 -34.23
CA ALA A 11 20.44 15.19 -32.78
C ALA A 11 19.13 14.94 -32.03
N LEU A 12 18.08 14.47 -32.71
CA LEU A 12 16.76 14.21 -32.09
C LEU A 12 16.51 12.75 -31.67
N PHE A 13 17.46 11.85 -31.92
CA PHE A 13 17.31 10.41 -31.63
C PHE A 13 18.18 9.88 -30.48
N ALA A 14 18.79 10.77 -29.68
CA ALA A 14 19.61 10.36 -28.53
C ALA A 14 18.95 10.62 -27.16
N PHE A 15 17.85 11.38 -27.10
CA PHE A 15 17.14 11.64 -25.84
C PHE A 15 15.91 10.74 -25.59
N ALA A 16 15.49 9.93 -26.57
CA ALA A 16 14.37 9.00 -26.42
C ALA A 16 14.75 7.64 -25.82
N ALA A 17 16.05 7.35 -25.65
CA ALA A 17 16.53 6.05 -25.19
C ALA A 17 16.80 5.96 -23.67
N LEU A 18 16.75 7.07 -22.93
CA LEU A 18 17.09 7.10 -21.50
C LEU A 18 15.91 6.99 -20.54
N THR A 19 14.66 6.93 -21.02
CA THR A 19 13.47 6.79 -20.16
C THR A 19 12.81 5.41 -20.21
N LEU A 20 13.32 4.47 -21.01
CA LEU A 20 12.82 3.07 -21.06
C LEU A 20 13.30 2.20 -19.88
N GLY A 21 14.05 2.76 -18.94
CA GLY A 21 14.60 2.06 -17.78
C GLY A 21 14.05 2.52 -16.43
N ALA A 22 12.97 3.32 -16.39
CA ALA A 22 12.23 3.55 -15.15
C ALA A 22 11.45 2.27 -14.82
N GLY A 23 12.16 1.24 -14.34
CA GLY A 23 11.53 0.06 -13.77
C GLY A 23 10.46 0.52 -12.81
N SER A 24 9.22 0.10 -13.06
CA SER A 24 8.07 0.43 -12.23
C SER A 24 8.47 0.25 -10.78
N ALA A 25 8.65 1.35 -10.04
CA ALA A 25 8.79 1.29 -8.61
C ALA A 25 7.50 0.63 -8.12
N SER A 26 7.57 -0.68 -7.87
CA SER A 26 6.38 -1.45 -7.56
C SER A 26 5.89 -0.91 -6.22
N ALA A 27 4.80 -0.14 -6.28
CA ALA A 27 4.33 0.67 -5.17
C ALA A 27 4.07 -0.25 -3.96
N ALA A 28 4.72 0.06 -2.85
CA ALA A 28 4.51 -0.68 -1.61
C ALA A 28 3.05 -0.57 -1.18
N PRO A 29 2.45 -1.64 -0.61
CA PRO A 29 1.11 -1.55 -0.07
C PRO A 29 1.00 -0.43 0.97
N VAL A 30 -0.10 0.31 0.95
CA VAL A 30 -0.37 1.43 1.86
C VAL A 30 -1.38 0.99 2.91
N PHE A 31 -1.12 1.31 4.16
CA PHE A 31 -1.94 0.92 5.29
C PHE A 31 -2.20 2.11 6.21
N ILE A 32 -3.46 2.34 6.56
CA ILE A 32 -3.92 3.47 7.37
C ILE A 32 -4.94 2.96 8.39
N ALA A 33 -4.87 3.42 9.64
CA ALA A 33 -5.91 3.21 10.64
C ALA A 33 -6.69 4.52 10.87
N LYS A 34 -8.02 4.42 11.04
CA LYS A 34 -8.90 5.55 11.38
C LYS A 34 -9.82 5.17 12.53
N GLY A 35 -9.92 6.02 13.54
CA GLY A 35 -10.91 5.87 14.61
C GLY A 35 -12.30 6.30 14.16
N GLY A 36 -13.32 5.59 14.62
CA GLY A 36 -14.73 5.89 14.44
C GLY A 36 -15.52 5.71 15.74
N TYR A 37 -16.85 5.64 15.66
CA TYR A 37 -17.69 5.37 16.83
C TYR A 37 -17.56 3.90 17.24
N HIS A 38 -17.02 3.64 18.44
CA HIS A 38 -16.74 2.29 18.99
C HIS A 38 -16.00 1.35 18.04
N SER A 39 -15.13 1.88 17.17
CA SER A 39 -14.40 1.05 16.22
C SER A 39 -13.16 1.72 15.66
N VAL A 40 -12.23 0.90 15.18
CA VAL A 40 -11.14 1.29 14.30
C VAL A 40 -11.37 0.69 12.91
N THR A 41 -11.21 1.49 11.87
CA THR A 41 -11.21 1.02 10.48
C THR A 41 -9.79 1.01 9.95
N VAL A 42 -9.32 -0.14 9.50
CA VAL A 42 -8.05 -0.33 8.80
C VAL A 42 -8.31 -0.32 7.31
N ILE A 43 -7.63 0.59 6.61
CA ILE A 43 -7.68 0.74 5.17
C ILE A 43 -6.36 0.21 4.62
N ALA A 44 -6.44 -0.84 3.81
CA ALA A 44 -5.30 -1.47 3.17
C ALA A 44 -5.44 -1.35 1.64
N LYS A 45 -4.50 -0.66 1.01
CA LYS A 45 -4.41 -0.53 -0.46
C LYS A 45 -3.26 -1.38 -0.96
N ASN A 46 -3.57 -2.31 -1.85
CA ASN A 46 -2.60 -3.18 -2.48
C ASN A 46 -2.44 -2.79 -3.95
N ASP A 47 -1.35 -2.09 -4.25
CA ASP A 47 -1.00 -1.72 -5.63
C ASP A 47 -0.16 -2.81 -6.33
N ARG A 48 0.09 -3.96 -5.68
CA ARG A 48 0.87 -5.07 -6.24
C ARG A 48 0.01 -5.96 -7.15
N PRO A 49 0.63 -6.69 -8.10
CA PRO A 49 -0.07 -7.60 -9.02
C PRO A 49 -0.39 -8.97 -8.40
N TYR A 50 -0.39 -9.09 -7.08
CA TYR A 50 -0.71 -10.32 -6.36
C TYR A 50 -1.48 -10.00 -5.08
N ASN A 51 -2.20 -10.98 -4.57
CA ASN A 51 -2.96 -10.84 -3.33
C ASN A 51 -2.03 -10.82 -2.11
N ILE A 52 -2.37 -9.99 -1.13
CA ILE A 52 -1.73 -9.97 0.18
C ILE A 52 -2.74 -10.42 1.23
N MET A 53 -2.29 -11.21 2.19
CA MET A 53 -3.10 -11.59 3.35
C MET A 53 -2.60 -10.82 4.55
N CYS A 54 -3.53 -10.21 5.28
CA CYS A 54 -3.26 -9.30 6.38
C CYS A 54 -4.03 -9.74 7.62
N GLU A 55 -3.40 -9.60 8.77
CA GLU A 55 -3.98 -9.68 10.09
C GLU A 55 -3.82 -8.31 10.75
N THR A 56 -4.87 -7.83 11.41
CA THR A 56 -4.83 -6.56 12.15
C THR A 56 -5.53 -6.68 13.48
N TRP A 57 -5.08 -5.95 14.49
CA TRP A 57 -5.68 -5.96 15.82
C TRP A 57 -5.48 -4.62 16.53
N VAL A 58 -6.36 -4.33 17.49
CA VAL A 58 -6.19 -3.23 18.43
C VAL A 58 -5.36 -3.70 19.62
N ALA A 59 -4.30 -2.98 19.98
CA ALA A 59 -3.46 -3.29 21.13
C ALA A 59 -4.16 -2.91 22.45
N GLU A 60 -5.00 -3.82 22.93
CA GLU A 60 -5.65 -3.73 24.23
C GLU A 60 -5.75 -5.11 24.90
N LYS A 61 -6.07 -5.13 26.20
CA LYS A 61 -6.36 -6.38 26.91
C LYS A 61 -7.59 -7.03 26.25
N ASN A 62 -7.43 -8.27 25.76
CA ASN A 62 -8.42 -8.99 24.93
C ASN A 62 -8.58 -8.43 23.51
N ALA A 63 -7.47 -7.99 22.89
CA ALA A 63 -7.40 -7.53 21.51
C ALA A 63 -8.33 -8.30 20.56
N GLN A 64 -9.30 -7.61 19.96
CA GLN A 64 -10.02 -8.12 18.80
C GLN A 64 -9.21 -7.85 17.55
N GLY A 65 -8.89 -8.92 16.84
CA GLY A 65 -8.24 -8.87 15.54
C GLY A 65 -9.13 -9.42 14.44
N ASP A 66 -8.74 -9.15 13.21
CA ASP A 66 -9.36 -9.72 12.02
C ASP A 66 -8.30 -10.07 10.98
N THR A 67 -8.56 -11.10 10.18
CA THR A 67 -7.72 -11.54 9.07
C THR A 67 -8.48 -11.38 7.77
N PHE A 68 -7.85 -10.73 6.78
CA PHE A 68 -8.47 -10.44 5.51
C PHE A 68 -7.47 -10.47 4.36
N THR A 69 -7.98 -10.74 3.16
CA THR A 69 -7.21 -10.67 1.92
C THR A 69 -7.47 -9.35 1.21
N VAL A 70 -6.40 -8.71 0.73
CA VAL A 70 -6.48 -7.56 -0.18
C VAL A 70 -6.04 -8.05 -1.56
N ASN A 71 -6.99 -8.05 -2.51
CA ASN A 71 -6.72 -8.50 -3.86
C ASN A 71 -5.70 -7.60 -4.56
N ALA A 72 -5.06 -8.10 -5.61
CA ALA A 72 -4.20 -7.31 -6.47
C ALA A 72 -4.91 -6.03 -6.96
N HIS A 73 -4.21 -4.90 -6.96
CA HIS A 73 -4.71 -3.59 -7.41
C HIS A 73 -6.04 -3.16 -6.76
N SER A 74 -6.25 -3.47 -5.48
CA SER A 74 -7.50 -3.21 -4.78
C SER A 74 -7.30 -2.52 -3.44
N THR A 75 -8.39 -2.00 -2.87
CA THR A 75 -8.43 -1.45 -1.51
C THR A 75 -9.45 -2.23 -0.68
N LYS A 76 -9.08 -2.59 0.55
CA LYS A 76 -9.95 -3.25 1.53
C LYS A 76 -10.07 -2.40 2.78
N HIS A 77 -11.29 -2.30 3.29
CA HIS A 77 -11.58 -1.70 4.58
C HIS A 77 -12.02 -2.81 5.54
N THR A 78 -11.38 -2.85 6.70
CA THR A 78 -11.65 -3.82 7.77
C THR A 78 -11.97 -3.05 9.04
N ARG A 79 -13.08 -3.39 9.70
CA ARG A 79 -13.54 -2.69 10.90
C ARG A 79 -13.37 -3.58 12.12
N LEU A 80 -12.64 -3.09 13.10
CA LEU A 80 -12.44 -3.72 14.41
C LEU A 80 -13.32 -3.01 15.44
N SER A 81 -14.16 -3.76 16.16
CA SER A 81 -14.91 -3.22 17.28
C SER A 81 -13.98 -3.00 18.48
N THR A 82 -14.10 -1.86 19.16
CA THR A 82 -13.28 -1.57 20.36
C THR A 82 -13.94 -0.49 21.22
N GLY A 83 -13.45 -0.36 22.46
CA GLY A 83 -13.89 0.68 23.38
C GLY A 83 -13.40 2.08 23.01
N ARG A 84 -13.97 3.10 23.67
CA ARG A 84 -13.58 4.50 23.52
C ARG A 84 -12.14 4.75 23.98
N GLY A 85 -11.49 5.77 23.41
CA GLY A 85 -10.17 6.28 23.84
C GLY A 85 -9.09 6.13 22.79
N TRP A 86 -7.84 6.41 23.19
CA TRP A 86 -6.68 6.22 22.32
C TRP A 86 -6.37 4.73 22.17
N LYS A 87 -6.30 4.26 20.93
CA LYS A 87 -6.06 2.87 20.56
C LYS A 87 -4.88 2.79 19.61
N GLU A 88 -3.90 1.96 19.94
CA GLU A 88 -2.87 1.61 18.98
C GLU A 88 -3.36 0.46 18.11
N THR A 89 -3.18 0.58 16.79
CA THR A 89 -3.60 -0.45 15.83
C THR A 89 -2.38 -1.06 15.18
N TRP A 90 -2.31 -2.39 15.16
CA TRP A 90 -1.21 -3.13 14.57
C TRP A 90 -1.66 -3.88 13.32
N LEU A 91 -0.70 -4.13 12.45
CA LEU A 91 -0.89 -4.85 11.21
C LEU A 91 0.28 -5.81 10.98
N HIS A 92 -0.06 -6.98 10.44
CA HIS A 92 0.86 -7.97 9.94
C HIS A 92 0.37 -8.49 8.58
N CYS A 93 1.12 -8.27 7.50
CA CYS A 93 0.75 -8.73 6.16
C CYS A 93 1.90 -9.47 5.49
N GLY A 94 1.56 -10.39 4.59
CA GLY A 94 2.52 -11.02 3.67
C GLY A 94 1.88 -11.44 2.34
N LYS A 95 2.71 -11.77 1.36
CA LYS A 95 2.26 -12.25 0.04
C LYS A 95 1.64 -13.64 0.16
N GLY A 96 0.37 -13.78 -0.22
CA GLY A 96 -0.36 -15.06 -0.19
C GLY A 96 -0.71 -15.60 1.20
N SER A 97 0.07 -15.28 2.24
CA SER A 97 -0.21 -15.60 3.64
C SER A 97 0.38 -14.55 4.58
N VAL A 98 -0.06 -14.50 5.83
CA VAL A 98 0.41 -13.54 6.85
C VAL A 98 1.90 -13.73 7.16
N GLY A 99 2.45 -14.94 6.94
CA GLY A 99 3.89 -15.24 7.06
C GLY A 99 4.62 -15.44 5.73
N GLY A 100 4.01 -15.03 4.60
CA GLY A 100 4.61 -15.18 3.27
C GLY A 100 5.82 -14.27 3.05
N PRO A 101 6.51 -14.35 1.90
CA PRO A 101 7.59 -13.42 1.58
C PRO A 101 7.07 -11.97 1.58
N GLU A 102 7.94 -11.00 1.87
CA GLU A 102 7.61 -9.57 1.99
C GLU A 102 6.72 -9.21 3.19
N VAL A 103 7.00 -9.84 4.35
CA VAL A 103 6.29 -9.56 5.60
C VAL A 103 6.43 -8.10 6.00
N VAL A 104 5.29 -7.44 6.23
CA VAL A 104 5.21 -6.13 6.86
C VAL A 104 4.50 -6.31 8.19
N ARG A 105 5.22 -6.12 9.30
CA ARG A 105 4.65 -6.07 10.65
C ARG A 105 4.97 -4.74 11.30
N ARG A 106 3.96 -3.94 11.60
CA ARG A 106 4.15 -2.61 12.19
C ARG A 106 2.90 -2.10 12.89
N SER A 107 3.11 -1.13 13.78
CA SER A 107 2.05 -0.24 14.25
C SER A 107 1.61 0.68 13.11
N LEU A 108 0.30 0.87 12.98
CA LEU A 108 -0.32 1.88 12.11
C LEU A 108 -0.51 3.23 12.84
N GLY A 109 -0.06 3.30 14.10
CA GLY A 109 -0.16 4.48 14.95
C GLY A 109 -1.33 4.44 15.93
N GLN A 110 -1.42 5.50 16.74
CA GLN A 110 -2.53 5.71 17.66
C GLN A 110 -3.69 6.44 16.97
N VAL A 111 -4.90 5.94 17.18
CA VAL A 111 -6.14 6.53 16.70
C VAL A 111 -7.08 6.77 17.88
N TYR A 112 -7.82 7.89 17.84
CA TYR A 112 -8.84 8.16 18.84
C TYR A 112 -10.18 7.56 18.42
N VAL A 113 -10.75 6.70 19.26
CA VAL A 113 -12.08 6.10 19.09
C VAL A 113 -13.08 6.88 19.93
N TRP A 114 -14.21 7.26 19.30
CA TRP A 114 -15.27 8.06 19.88
C TRP A 114 -16.29 7.19 20.61
#